data_AF-A0A944MJ26-F1
#
_entry.id   AF-A0A944MJ26-F1
#
_cell.length_a   1.000
_cell.length_b   1.000
_cell.length_c   1.000
_cell.angle_alpha   90.00
_cell.angle_beta   90.00
_cell.angle_gamma   90.00
#
_symmetry.space_group_name_H-M   'P 1'
#
loop_
_entity.id
_entity.type
_entity.pdbx_description
1 polymer ?
#
loop_
_entity_poly.entity_id
_entity_poly.type
_entity_poly.pdbx_seq_one_letter_code
_entity_poly.pdbx_strand_id
1 'polypeptide(L)'
;MKKSLTALAASVSLLFSANSLASDRDISVEITNLTNAIYFTPLLVATHDRRTHLFELSTEASANLQAMAEGGSISGLMDDVIAAGGEVVADPASGLLAPGASAEAMIDRPRKRNRYLSIVAMLLPTNDGFVGLDSLRIPKKKGTYTYYLHGYDAGTEANDEIITGGGAPGAPGIPADPGGNAGSGGTATVGADHNQTVHIHRGNSGDNDPNGGESDLDARVHTWQGPVARLVIRVNDD
;
A
#
# COMPACT_ATOMS: atom_id res chain seq x y z
N MET A 1 -45.76 -74.20 -21.31
CA MET A 1 -46.15 -72.86 -20.83
C MET A 1 -45.34 -72.51 -19.59
N LYS A 2 -44.28 -71.70 -19.73
CA LYS A 2 -43.61 -71.00 -18.62
C LYS A 2 -43.19 -69.64 -19.13
N LYS A 3 -43.85 -68.58 -18.65
CA LYS A 3 -43.53 -67.18 -18.93
C LYS A 3 -42.30 -66.81 -18.09
N SER A 4 -41.29 -66.18 -18.68
CA SER A 4 -40.19 -65.57 -17.92
C SER A 4 -40.17 -64.07 -18.19
N LEU A 5 -40.16 -63.31 -17.10
CA LEU A 5 -40.31 -61.87 -17.05
C LEU A 5 -39.04 -61.13 -17.49
N THR A 6 -39.25 -60.05 -18.21
CA THR A 6 -38.34 -58.93 -18.48
C THR A 6 -37.83 -58.27 -17.20
N ALA A 7 -36.53 -58.01 -17.12
CA ALA A 7 -35.93 -57.04 -16.19
C ALA A 7 -35.27 -55.92 -16.99
N LEU A 8 -35.83 -54.71 -16.87
CA LEU A 8 -35.33 -53.47 -17.47
C LEU A 8 -34.34 -52.83 -16.49
N ALA A 9 -33.06 -52.77 -16.84
CA ALA A 9 -32.05 -52.08 -16.05
C ALA A 9 -32.09 -50.57 -16.38
N ALA A 10 -32.47 -49.76 -15.39
CA ALA A 10 -32.38 -48.30 -15.47
C ALA A 10 -30.98 -47.85 -15.05
N SER A 11 -30.22 -47.30 -15.99
CA SER A 11 -28.93 -46.65 -15.74
C SER A 11 -29.16 -45.24 -15.17
N VAL A 12 -28.83 -45.06 -13.90
CA VAL A 12 -28.80 -43.73 -13.25
C VAL A 12 -27.46 -43.08 -13.55
N SER A 13 -27.47 -42.06 -14.40
CA SER A 13 -26.29 -41.21 -14.65
C SER A 13 -26.15 -40.19 -13.52
N LEU A 14 -25.15 -40.39 -12.66
CA LEU A 14 -24.75 -39.42 -11.64
C LEU A 14 -24.03 -38.24 -12.32
N LEU A 15 -24.72 -37.10 -12.42
CA LEU A 15 -24.11 -35.81 -12.76
C LEU A 15 -23.24 -35.37 -11.59
N PHE A 16 -21.91 -35.45 -11.75
CA PHE A 16 -20.98 -34.78 -10.85
C PHE A 16 -21.03 -33.28 -11.12
N SER A 17 -21.81 -32.55 -10.31
CA SER A 17 -21.65 -31.11 -10.17
C SER A 17 -20.26 -30.85 -9.58
N ALA A 18 -19.34 -30.31 -10.38
CA ALA A 18 -18.09 -29.78 -9.88
C ALA A 18 -18.40 -28.57 -8.98
N ASN A 19 -18.53 -28.80 -7.68
CA ASN A 19 -18.52 -27.72 -6.70
C ASN A 19 -17.19 -27.00 -6.88
N SER A 20 -17.22 -25.78 -7.41
CA SER A 20 -16.08 -24.88 -7.43
C SER A 20 -15.64 -24.67 -5.98
N LEU A 21 -14.52 -25.30 -5.60
CA LEU A 21 -13.94 -25.14 -4.28
C LEU A 21 -13.80 -23.65 -4.00
N ALA A 22 -14.25 -23.25 -2.81
CA ALA A 22 -14.11 -21.90 -2.34
C ALA A 22 -12.62 -21.50 -2.33
N SER A 23 -12.32 -20.22 -2.50
CA SER A 23 -10.98 -19.71 -2.18
C SER A 23 -10.92 -19.51 -0.67
N ASP A 24 -10.99 -20.63 0.06
CA ASP A 24 -10.84 -20.75 1.52
C ASP A 24 -9.34 -20.86 1.77
N ARG A 25 -8.63 -19.73 1.74
CA ARG A 25 -7.18 -19.73 1.96
C ARG A 25 -6.78 -18.47 2.69
N ASP A 26 -6.14 -18.65 3.83
CA ASP A 26 -5.53 -17.55 4.56
C ASP A 26 -4.30 -17.04 3.81
N ILE A 27 -4.18 -15.71 3.78
CA ILE A 27 -3.00 -15.04 3.26
C ILE A 27 -2.36 -14.20 4.36
N SER A 28 -1.03 -14.27 4.43
CA SER A 28 -0.24 -13.32 5.21
C SER A 28 0.53 -12.39 4.28
N VAL A 29 0.54 -11.12 4.65
CA VAL A 29 1.15 -10.04 3.89
C VAL A 29 2.17 -9.38 4.80
N GLU A 30 3.45 -9.68 4.59
CA GLU A 30 4.55 -9.08 5.33
C GLU A 30 5.15 -7.93 4.51
N ILE A 31 5.23 -6.75 5.11
CA ILE A 31 5.83 -5.56 4.53
C ILE A 31 7.09 -5.22 5.33
N THR A 32 8.24 -5.21 4.67
CA THR A 32 9.51 -4.75 5.24
C THR A 32 9.84 -3.37 4.70
N ASN A 33 10.12 -2.40 5.57
CA ASN A 33 10.68 -1.11 5.20
C ASN A 33 12.17 -1.27 4.86
N LEU A 34 12.57 -0.99 3.62
CA LEU A 34 13.95 -1.16 3.13
C LEU A 34 14.78 0.11 3.18
N THR A 35 14.21 1.22 3.64
CA THR A 35 14.87 2.52 3.64
C THR A 35 15.85 2.67 4.80
N ASN A 36 16.67 3.74 4.77
CA ASN A 36 17.64 4.05 5.82
C ASN A 36 17.04 4.89 6.96
N ALA A 37 16.34 5.97 6.61
CA ALA A 37 15.81 6.94 7.57
C ALA A 37 14.39 7.42 7.20
N ILE A 38 13.66 6.62 6.40
CA ILE A 38 12.26 6.90 6.07
C ILE A 38 11.37 5.94 6.87
N TYR A 39 10.36 6.47 7.53
CA TYR A 39 9.36 5.73 8.29
C TYR A 39 8.09 5.61 7.44
N PHE A 40 7.38 4.49 7.56
CA PHE A 40 6.02 4.43 7.01
C PHE A 40 5.05 4.84 8.10
N THR A 41 4.10 5.72 7.77
CA THR A 41 2.94 6.00 8.64
C THR A 41 2.06 4.74 8.74
N PRO A 42 0.94 4.76 9.51
CA PRO A 42 0.06 3.61 9.58
C PRO A 42 -0.26 3.03 8.20
N LEU A 43 0.05 1.74 8.02
CA LEU A 43 -0.15 1.02 6.77
C LEU A 43 -1.63 0.67 6.60
N LEU A 44 -2.16 0.88 5.39
CA LEU A 44 -3.42 0.28 4.99
C LEU A 44 -3.13 -0.90 4.07
N VAL A 45 -3.55 -2.10 4.48
CA VAL A 45 -3.56 -3.30 3.62
C VAL A 45 -5.01 -3.62 3.29
N ALA A 46 -5.35 -3.66 2.00
CA ALA A 46 -6.73 -3.81 1.55
C ALA A 46 -6.87 -4.96 0.53
N THR A 47 -7.97 -5.71 0.63
CA THR A 47 -8.40 -6.63 -0.43
C THR A 47 -9.75 -6.21 -0.99
N HIS A 48 -9.84 -6.19 -2.33
CA HIS A 48 -11.01 -5.67 -3.02
C HIS A 48 -11.19 -6.31 -4.39
N ASP A 49 -12.25 -5.91 -5.10
CA ASP A 49 -12.50 -6.36 -6.45
C ASP A 49 -11.53 -5.71 -7.46
N ARG A 50 -11.65 -6.06 -8.74
CA ARG A 50 -10.71 -5.58 -9.78
C ARG A 50 -10.89 -4.11 -10.18
N ARG A 51 -11.96 -3.45 -9.72
CA ARG A 51 -12.40 -2.11 -10.13
C ARG A 51 -12.10 -1.07 -9.06
N THR A 52 -11.90 -1.50 -7.82
CA THR A 52 -11.39 -0.64 -6.76
C THR A 52 -9.89 -0.44 -6.94
N HIS A 53 -9.46 0.80 -6.83
CA HIS A 53 -8.08 1.25 -6.86
C HIS A 53 -7.89 2.27 -5.73
N LEU A 54 -6.80 2.18 -4.98
CA LEU A 54 -6.48 3.17 -3.93
C LEU A 54 -5.73 4.37 -4.52
N PHE A 55 -4.98 4.13 -5.60
CA PHE A 55 -4.33 5.13 -6.42
C PHE A 55 -4.10 4.57 -7.82
N GLU A 56 -3.99 5.43 -8.83
CA GLU A 56 -3.59 5.04 -10.17
C GLU A 56 -2.53 6.00 -10.68
N LEU A 57 -1.56 5.51 -11.45
CA LEU A 57 -0.53 6.36 -12.03
C LEU A 57 -1.14 7.29 -13.09
N SER A 58 -0.61 8.50 -13.20
CA SER A 58 -1.07 9.51 -14.17
C SER A 58 -2.53 9.96 -13.97
N THR A 59 -3.08 9.74 -12.78
CA THR A 59 -4.38 10.30 -12.36
C THR A 59 -4.18 11.24 -11.18
N GLU A 60 -5.05 12.25 -11.06
CA GLU A 60 -5.10 13.11 -9.88
C GLU A 60 -5.34 12.28 -8.61
N ALA A 61 -4.68 12.63 -7.52
CA ALA A 61 -4.90 11.96 -6.24
C ALA A 61 -6.33 12.21 -5.75
N SER A 62 -6.97 11.17 -5.20
CA SER A 62 -8.23 11.38 -4.48
C SER A 62 -7.99 12.18 -3.21
N ALA A 63 -9.02 12.85 -2.68
CA ALA A 63 -8.90 13.58 -1.41
C ALA A 63 -8.42 12.67 -0.25
N ASN A 64 -8.82 11.40 -0.25
CA ASN A 64 -8.41 10.43 0.75
C ASN A 64 -6.96 9.94 0.53
N LEU A 65 -6.50 9.85 -0.73
CA LEU A 65 -5.11 9.57 -1.03
C LEU A 65 -4.22 10.75 -0.60
N GLN A 66 -4.62 11.98 -0.90
CA GLN A 66 -3.93 13.19 -0.45
C GLN A 66 -3.80 13.23 1.07
N ALA A 67 -4.90 13.01 1.80
CA ALA A 67 -4.87 13.01 3.26
C ALA A 67 -3.97 11.91 3.86
N MET A 68 -3.86 10.78 3.17
CA MET A 68 -2.93 9.73 3.55
C MET A 68 -1.49 10.13 3.23
N ALA A 69 -1.23 10.67 2.04
CA ALA A 69 0.10 10.99 1.53
C ALA A 69 0.75 12.18 2.23
N GLU A 70 -0.03 13.20 2.64
CA GLU A 70 0.49 14.40 3.31
C GLU A 70 0.48 14.30 4.84
N GLY A 71 -0.39 13.46 5.41
CA GLY A 71 -0.64 13.42 6.87
C GLY A 71 -0.65 12.05 7.51
N GLY A 72 -0.53 10.97 6.73
CA GLY A 72 -0.59 9.58 7.20
C GLY A 72 -1.99 9.10 7.62
N SER A 73 -3.05 9.85 7.32
CA SER A 73 -4.42 9.47 7.70
C SER A 73 -5.02 8.45 6.73
N ILE A 74 -5.17 7.21 7.18
CA ILE A 74 -5.74 6.11 6.36
C ILE A 74 -7.26 5.97 6.44
N SER A 75 -7.94 6.74 7.30
CA SER A 75 -9.37 6.56 7.62
C SER A 75 -10.28 6.68 6.38
N GLY A 76 -10.06 7.70 5.55
CA GLY A 76 -10.85 7.90 4.33
C GLY A 76 -10.68 6.76 3.33
N LEU A 77 -9.45 6.27 3.12
CA LEU A 77 -9.18 5.16 2.23
C LEU A 77 -9.77 3.84 2.76
N MET A 78 -9.81 3.64 4.07
CA MET A 78 -10.50 2.51 4.68
C MET A 78 -11.99 2.54 4.36
N ASP A 79 -12.63 3.71 4.51
CA ASP A 79 -14.05 3.89 4.22
C ASP A 79 -14.35 3.64 2.73
N ASP A 80 -13.50 4.13 1.82
CA ASP A 80 -13.63 3.88 0.37
C ASP A 80 -13.61 2.38 0.04
N VAL A 81 -12.66 1.63 0.61
CA VAL A 81 -12.55 0.18 0.41
C VAL A 81 -13.77 -0.55 0.97
N ILE A 82 -14.23 -0.19 2.17
CA ILE A 82 -15.39 -0.80 2.82
C ILE A 82 -16.66 -0.51 2.01
N ALA A 83 -16.84 0.72 1.53
CA ALA A 83 -17.96 1.11 0.68
C ALA A 83 -18.00 0.34 -0.65
N ALA A 84 -16.83 0.03 -1.23
CA ALA A 84 -16.70 -0.85 -2.39
C ALA A 84 -16.90 -2.35 -2.07
N GLY A 85 -17.12 -2.70 -0.80
CA GLY A 85 -17.33 -4.08 -0.36
C GLY A 85 -16.04 -4.89 -0.19
N GLY A 86 -14.89 -4.20 -0.14
CA GLY A 86 -13.58 -4.73 0.21
C GLY A 86 -13.43 -5.09 1.69
N GLU A 87 -12.21 -5.47 2.06
CA GLU A 87 -11.79 -5.84 3.42
C GLU A 87 -10.44 -5.15 3.70
N VAL A 88 -10.24 -4.69 4.94
CA VAL A 88 -9.05 -3.93 5.34
C VAL A 88 -8.39 -4.56 6.56
N VAL A 89 -7.06 -4.49 6.59
CA VAL A 89 -6.24 -4.62 7.80
C VAL A 89 -5.54 -3.28 7.96
N ALA A 90 -5.99 -2.52 8.95
CA ALA A 90 -5.49 -1.19 9.24
C ALA A 90 -4.37 -1.26 10.29
N ASP A 91 -3.30 -0.51 10.03
CA ASP A 91 -2.18 -0.31 10.94
C ASP A 91 -1.56 -1.60 11.54
N PRO A 92 -1.12 -2.56 10.70
CA PRO A 92 -0.46 -3.78 11.18
C PRO A 92 0.86 -3.52 11.94
N ALA A 93 1.46 -2.33 11.79
CA ALA A 93 2.64 -1.92 12.53
C ALA A 93 2.30 -1.33 13.92
N SER A 94 1.02 -1.03 14.19
CA SER A 94 0.56 -0.30 15.39
C SER A 94 1.26 1.07 15.54
N GLY A 95 1.36 1.82 14.45
CA GLY A 95 2.00 3.12 14.35
C GLY A 95 2.99 3.18 13.20
N LEU A 96 4.14 3.81 13.45
CA LEU A 96 5.18 3.96 12.45
C LEU A 96 5.93 2.63 12.20
N LEU A 97 6.13 2.28 10.93
CA LEU A 97 7.07 1.21 10.56
C LEU A 97 8.47 1.78 10.33
N ALA A 98 9.36 1.57 11.30
CA ALA A 98 10.73 2.06 11.27
C ALA A 98 11.58 1.46 10.13
N PRO A 99 12.66 2.15 9.70
CA PRO A 99 13.67 1.60 8.79
C PRO A 99 14.13 0.20 9.18
N GLY A 100 14.13 -0.74 8.22
CA GLY A 100 14.54 -2.13 8.42
C GLY A 100 13.52 -3.03 9.15
N ALA A 101 12.44 -2.48 9.69
CA ALA A 101 11.41 -3.25 10.39
C ALA A 101 10.41 -3.91 9.41
N SER A 102 9.72 -4.95 9.90
CA SER A 102 8.61 -5.60 9.20
C SER A 102 7.30 -5.47 10.00
N ALA A 103 6.17 -5.38 9.30
CA ALA A 103 4.83 -5.58 9.83
C ALA A 103 4.10 -6.67 9.03
N GLU A 104 3.21 -7.43 9.68
CA GLU A 104 2.44 -8.49 9.04
C GLU A 104 0.93 -8.23 9.16
N ALA A 105 0.24 -8.26 8.03
CA ALA A 105 -1.22 -8.23 7.96
C ALA A 105 -1.74 -9.63 7.63
N MET A 106 -2.64 -10.14 8.48
CA MET A 106 -3.33 -11.41 8.30
C MET A 106 -4.70 -11.16 7.69
N ILE A 107 -4.99 -11.82 6.56
CA ILE A 107 -6.28 -11.74 5.90
C ILE A 107 -6.86 -13.15 5.84
N ASP A 108 -7.77 -13.41 6.77
CA ASP A 108 -8.42 -14.70 6.93
C ASP A 108 -9.52 -14.85 5.86
N ARG A 109 -9.40 -15.89 5.03
CA ARG A 109 -10.40 -16.28 4.01
C ARG A 109 -11.00 -15.08 3.25
N PRO A 110 -10.19 -14.33 2.47
CA PRO A 110 -10.67 -13.17 1.73
C PRO A 110 -11.86 -13.55 0.85
N ARG A 111 -12.86 -12.65 0.77
CA ARG A 111 -14.08 -12.92 0.00
C ARG A 111 -13.73 -13.31 -1.44
N LYS A 112 -14.50 -14.25 -2.03
CA LYS A 112 -14.26 -14.73 -3.41
C LYS A 112 -14.14 -13.61 -4.45
N ARG A 113 -14.81 -12.47 -4.24
CA ARG A 113 -14.75 -11.29 -5.11
C ARG A 113 -13.53 -10.39 -4.85
N ASN A 114 -12.97 -10.43 -3.64
CA ASN A 114 -11.86 -9.59 -3.17
C ASN A 114 -10.51 -10.26 -3.47
N ARG A 115 -10.12 -10.25 -4.74
CA ARG A 115 -8.94 -10.99 -5.24
C ARG A 115 -7.75 -10.11 -5.60
N TYR A 116 -7.84 -8.82 -5.29
CA TYR A 116 -6.84 -7.81 -5.57
C TYR A 116 -6.38 -7.21 -4.25
N LEU A 117 -5.08 -7.03 -4.10
CA LEU A 117 -4.41 -6.52 -2.92
C LEU A 117 -3.86 -5.12 -3.24
N SER A 118 -4.16 -4.16 -2.37
CA SER A 118 -3.53 -2.84 -2.38
C SER A 118 -2.92 -2.53 -1.02
N ILE A 119 -1.82 -1.78 -1.04
CA ILE A 119 -1.06 -1.37 0.15
C ILE A 119 -0.67 0.08 -0.03
N VAL A 120 -0.91 0.92 0.98
CA VAL A 120 -0.45 2.32 1.01
C VAL A 120 0.00 2.74 2.40
N ALA A 121 0.99 3.62 2.46
CA ALA A 121 1.37 4.40 3.64
C ALA A 121 2.21 5.62 3.21
N MET A 122 2.07 6.74 3.90
CA MET A 122 2.95 7.90 3.71
C MET A 122 4.37 7.55 4.13
N LEU A 123 5.32 8.12 3.40
CA LEU A 123 6.75 8.10 3.71
C LEU A 123 7.07 9.35 4.55
N LEU A 124 7.68 9.18 5.71
CA LEU A 124 8.16 10.29 6.54
C LEU A 124 9.67 10.22 6.74
N PRO A 125 10.40 11.34 6.60
CA PRO A 125 9.91 12.64 6.15
C PRO A 125 9.74 12.71 4.62
N THR A 126 8.54 13.09 4.14
CA THR A 126 8.26 13.58 2.77
C THR A 126 7.08 14.55 2.82
N ASN A 127 6.87 15.34 1.76
CA ASN A 127 5.73 16.25 1.61
C ASN A 127 4.45 15.45 1.36
N ASP A 128 4.35 14.80 0.18
CA ASP A 128 3.21 13.98 -0.23
C ASP A 128 3.65 12.61 -0.80
N GLY A 129 4.79 12.11 -0.32
CA GLY A 129 5.35 10.83 -0.73
C GLY A 129 4.71 9.65 0.00
N PHE A 130 4.47 8.55 -0.72
CA PHE A 130 3.89 7.33 -0.16
C PHE A 130 4.45 6.05 -0.79
N VAL A 131 4.53 4.96 -0.02
CA VAL A 131 4.78 3.61 -0.57
C VAL A 131 3.47 3.01 -1.07
N GLY A 132 3.49 2.36 -2.24
CA GLY A 132 2.26 1.89 -2.88
C GLY A 132 2.36 0.51 -3.55
N LEU A 133 1.28 -0.26 -3.42
CA LEU A 133 0.89 -1.33 -4.33
C LEU A 133 -0.58 -1.12 -4.67
N ASP A 134 -0.93 -1.07 -5.95
CA ASP A 134 -2.32 -0.96 -6.37
C ASP A 134 -2.76 -2.21 -7.14
N SER A 135 -3.88 -2.78 -6.70
CA SER A 135 -4.65 -3.82 -7.39
C SER A 135 -3.81 -5.00 -7.90
N LEU A 136 -2.92 -5.53 -7.06
CA LEU A 136 -2.19 -6.75 -7.37
C LEU A 136 -3.10 -7.95 -7.22
N ARG A 137 -3.28 -8.73 -8.29
CA ARG A 137 -4.03 -9.98 -8.20
C ARG A 137 -3.33 -10.97 -7.26
N ILE A 138 -4.02 -11.35 -6.18
CA ILE A 138 -3.49 -12.27 -5.16
C ILE A 138 -3.18 -13.63 -5.81
N PRO A 139 -1.95 -14.17 -5.63
CA PRO A 139 -1.56 -15.47 -6.17
C PRO A 139 -2.51 -16.59 -5.75
N LYS A 140 -2.76 -17.53 -6.67
CA LYS A 140 -3.69 -18.65 -6.43
C LYS A 140 -3.03 -19.89 -5.84
N LYS A 141 -1.78 -20.15 -6.20
CA LYS A 141 -1.08 -21.35 -5.78
C LYS A 141 -0.46 -21.10 -4.41
N LYS A 142 -0.51 -22.12 -3.56
CA LYS A 142 0.26 -22.13 -2.31
C LYS A 142 1.72 -21.82 -2.58
N GLY A 143 2.31 -21.00 -1.72
CA GLY A 143 3.69 -20.60 -1.82
C GLY A 143 3.93 -19.19 -1.31
N THR A 144 5.18 -18.76 -1.47
CA THR A 144 5.68 -17.44 -1.07
C THR A 144 6.01 -16.64 -2.32
N TYR A 145 5.52 -15.41 -2.36
CA TYR A 145 5.70 -14.50 -3.49
C TYR A 145 6.30 -13.20 -2.98
N THR A 146 7.40 -12.77 -3.59
CA THR A 146 8.11 -11.56 -3.18
C THR A 146 7.96 -10.49 -4.26
N TYR A 147 7.62 -9.29 -3.82
CA TYR A 147 7.53 -8.09 -4.64
C TYR A 147 8.34 -6.97 -3.98
N TYR A 148 8.69 -5.96 -4.77
CA TYR A 148 9.35 -4.76 -4.30
C TYR A 148 8.47 -3.57 -4.66
N LEU A 149 8.19 -2.71 -3.68
CA LEU A 149 7.32 -1.55 -3.84
C LEU A 149 8.15 -0.28 -3.93
N HIS A 150 7.70 0.64 -4.77
CA HIS A 150 8.33 1.95 -4.95
C HIS A 150 7.63 3.02 -4.11
N GLY A 151 8.33 4.13 -3.92
CA GLY A 151 7.75 5.39 -3.45
C GLY A 151 7.09 6.12 -4.62
N TYR A 152 5.92 6.69 -4.37
CA TYR A 152 5.14 7.51 -5.26
C TYR A 152 4.91 8.88 -4.63
N ASP A 153 4.65 9.84 -5.49
CA ASP A 153 4.35 11.22 -5.18
C ASP A 153 2.89 11.45 -5.54
N ALA A 154 2.11 12.05 -4.64
CA ALA A 154 0.68 12.26 -4.88
C ALA A 154 0.42 13.37 -5.91
N GLY A 155 1.37 14.27 -6.10
CA GLY A 155 1.29 15.43 -6.99
C GLY A 155 0.37 16.52 -6.45
N THR A 156 0.19 16.59 -5.12
CA THR A 156 -0.75 17.51 -4.46
C THR A 156 -0.08 18.72 -3.85
N GLU A 157 1.24 18.66 -3.59
CA GLU A 157 2.04 19.81 -3.21
C GLU A 157 3.45 19.82 -3.85
N ALA A 158 4.25 20.82 -3.51
CA ALA A 158 5.65 20.86 -3.92
C ALA A 158 6.50 20.06 -2.92
N ASN A 159 7.49 19.32 -3.42
CA ASN A 159 8.46 18.64 -2.57
C ASN A 159 9.51 19.62 -2.02
N ASP A 160 9.08 20.57 -1.20
CA ASP A 160 9.93 21.62 -0.63
C ASP A 160 10.92 21.11 0.43
N GLU A 161 10.68 19.91 0.96
CA GLU A 161 11.50 19.24 1.96
C GLU A 161 11.70 20.05 3.25
N ILE A 162 10.74 20.92 3.58
CA ILE A 162 10.77 21.76 4.79
C ILE A 162 9.90 21.12 5.87
N ILE A 163 10.43 21.00 7.09
CA ILE A 163 9.68 20.45 8.22
C ILE A 163 8.92 21.58 8.91
N THR A 164 7.59 21.54 8.78
CA THR A 164 6.71 22.61 9.29
C THR A 164 5.90 22.19 10.51
N GLY A 165 5.86 20.90 10.85
CA GLY A 165 4.91 20.39 11.84
C GLY A 165 3.48 20.27 11.28
N GLY A 166 3.34 20.30 9.95
CA GLY A 166 2.08 20.25 9.21
C GLY A 166 1.44 18.86 9.16
N GLY A 167 0.88 18.50 8.00
CA GLY A 167 0.20 17.22 7.75
C GLY A 167 -1.33 17.26 7.74
N ALA A 168 -1.92 18.46 7.78
CA ALA A 168 -3.30 18.62 7.36
C ALA A 168 -3.34 18.68 5.81
N PRO A 169 -4.36 18.08 5.15
CA PRO A 169 -4.45 18.12 3.69
C PRO A 169 -4.39 19.55 3.14
N GLY A 170 -3.46 19.79 2.21
CA GLY A 170 -3.17 21.07 1.57
C GLY A 170 -2.38 22.06 2.42
N ALA A 171 -1.91 21.68 3.62
CA ALA A 171 -1.01 22.50 4.43
C ALA A 171 0.45 22.20 4.03
N PRO A 172 1.19 23.17 3.47
CA PRO A 172 2.51 22.89 2.92
C PRO A 172 3.53 22.37 3.94
N GLY A 173 4.38 21.47 3.46
CA GLY A 173 5.57 21.03 4.17
C GLY A 173 5.39 19.72 4.92
N ILE A 174 6.52 19.19 5.38
CA ILE A 174 6.64 17.89 6.00
C ILE A 174 6.12 17.91 7.45
N PRO A 175 5.28 16.94 7.86
CA PRO A 175 4.77 16.87 9.23
C PRO A 175 5.86 16.70 10.27
N ALA A 176 6.80 15.78 10.05
CA ALA A 176 7.89 15.48 10.96
C ALA A 176 8.97 14.61 10.30
N ASP A 177 10.16 14.61 10.90
CA ASP A 177 11.14 13.53 10.77
C ASP A 177 11.14 12.69 12.07
N PRO A 178 10.52 11.50 12.08
CA PRO A 178 10.49 10.64 13.26
C PRO A 178 11.87 10.16 13.71
N GLY A 179 12.87 10.17 12.82
CA GLY A 179 14.24 9.78 13.13
C GLY A 179 15.03 10.86 13.88
N GLY A 180 14.57 12.11 13.86
CA GLY A 180 15.23 13.25 14.51
C GLY A 180 16.59 13.60 13.90
N ASN A 181 16.78 13.33 12.61
CA ASN A 181 18.00 13.61 11.84
C ASN A 181 17.89 14.85 10.95
N ALA A 182 16.71 15.46 10.86
CA ALA A 182 16.51 16.68 10.11
C ALA A 182 17.23 17.89 10.74
N GLY A 183 17.63 18.81 9.88
CA GLY A 183 18.15 20.12 10.23
C GLY A 183 17.02 21.12 10.50
N SER A 184 17.35 22.40 10.38
CA SER A 184 16.37 23.48 10.45
C SER A 184 16.84 24.68 9.65
N GLY A 185 15.89 25.50 9.19
CA GLY A 185 16.18 26.76 8.53
C GLY A 185 16.33 26.67 7.01
N GLY A 186 15.92 25.54 6.41
CA GLY A 186 15.76 25.42 4.97
C GLY A 186 14.78 26.46 4.42
N THR A 187 15.02 26.91 3.18
CA THR A 187 14.29 28.04 2.58
C THR A 187 13.48 27.72 1.32
N ALA A 188 13.23 26.44 1.02
CA ALA A 188 12.42 25.95 -0.11
C ALA A 188 12.74 26.65 -1.45
N THR A 189 13.64 26.06 -2.24
CA THR A 189 14.02 26.61 -3.56
C THR A 189 13.19 26.05 -4.72
N VAL A 190 12.33 25.06 -4.45
CA VAL A 190 11.54 24.38 -5.47
C VAL A 190 10.14 24.97 -5.60
N GLY A 191 9.64 25.00 -6.84
CA GLY A 191 8.25 25.35 -7.15
C GLY A 191 7.36 24.11 -7.22
N ALA A 192 6.09 24.33 -7.55
CA ALA A 192 5.12 23.24 -7.75
C ALA A 192 5.63 22.17 -8.72
N ASP A 193 5.30 20.92 -8.43
CA ASP A 193 5.66 19.80 -9.27
C ASP A 193 5.08 19.94 -10.69
N HIS A 194 5.90 19.60 -11.69
CA HIS A 194 5.48 19.67 -13.09
C HIS A 194 4.42 18.61 -13.42
N ASN A 195 4.42 17.50 -12.68
CA ASN A 195 3.43 16.45 -12.80
C ASN A 195 2.53 16.44 -11.56
N GLN A 196 1.33 16.99 -11.72
CA GLN A 196 0.32 17.09 -10.64
C GLN A 196 -0.58 15.86 -10.56
N THR A 197 -0.09 14.72 -11.01
CA THR A 197 -0.79 13.44 -10.94
C THR A 197 0.10 12.43 -10.25
N VAL A 198 -0.49 11.37 -9.71
CA VAL A 198 0.27 10.35 -8.99
C VAL A 198 1.36 9.76 -9.89
N HIS A 199 2.60 9.82 -9.43
CA HIS A 199 3.76 9.40 -10.20
C HIS A 199 4.88 8.84 -9.32
N ILE A 200 5.96 8.35 -9.91
CA ILE A 200 7.09 7.81 -9.14
C ILE A 200 7.79 8.96 -8.42
N HIS A 201 7.91 8.86 -7.10
CA HIS A 201 8.65 9.85 -6.31
C HIS A 201 10.14 9.75 -6.61
N ARG A 202 10.78 10.90 -6.70
CA ARG A 202 12.20 11.00 -7.10
C ARG A 202 13.20 10.69 -5.97
N GLY A 203 12.72 10.29 -4.80
CA GLY A 203 13.50 10.35 -3.57
C GLY A 203 13.62 11.76 -2.99
N ASN A 204 13.89 11.87 -1.69
CA ASN A 204 14.33 13.12 -1.10
C ASN A 204 15.73 13.46 -1.63
N SER A 205 15.90 14.69 -2.07
CA SER A 205 17.20 15.24 -2.49
C SER A 205 18.02 15.61 -1.27
N GLY A 206 17.43 16.33 -0.32
CA GLY A 206 18.09 16.90 0.84
C GLY A 206 19.19 17.90 0.50
N ASP A 207 19.83 18.43 1.53
CA ASP A 207 21.12 19.13 1.42
C ASP A 207 22.11 18.68 2.51
N ASN A 208 23.17 19.46 2.74
CA ASN A 208 24.18 19.16 3.76
C ASN A 208 24.37 20.28 4.79
N ASP A 209 23.44 21.25 4.86
CA ASP A 209 23.48 22.37 5.80
C ASP A 209 22.43 22.19 6.92
N PRO A 210 22.81 21.68 8.10
CA PRO A 210 21.85 21.42 9.17
C PRO A 210 21.23 22.69 9.77
N ASN A 211 21.70 23.90 9.42
CA ASN A 211 21.22 25.18 9.97
C ASN A 211 20.74 26.15 8.88
N GLY A 212 20.43 25.68 7.68
CA GLY A 212 20.08 26.54 6.55
C GLY A 212 19.85 25.74 5.28
N GLY A 213 20.17 26.35 4.14
CA GLY A 213 20.12 25.68 2.85
C GLY A 213 18.74 25.68 2.18
N GLU A 214 18.57 24.71 1.29
CA GLU A 214 17.40 24.58 0.43
C GLU A 214 16.35 23.61 1.02
N SER A 215 16.77 22.71 1.93
CA SER A 215 15.97 21.62 2.50
C SER A 215 16.27 21.46 4.00
N ASP A 216 15.28 21.05 4.81
CA ASP A 216 15.57 20.62 6.19
C ASP A 216 16.07 19.17 6.24
N LEU A 217 16.01 18.43 5.13
CA LEU A 217 16.41 17.03 5.07
C LEU A 217 17.90 16.88 4.72
N ASP A 218 18.62 16.04 5.47
CA ASP A 218 20.02 15.70 5.15
C ASP A 218 20.11 14.67 4.01
N ALA A 219 20.78 15.03 2.92
CA ALA A 219 21.00 14.20 1.72
C ALA A 219 21.76 12.89 2.00
N ARG A 220 22.52 12.82 3.09
CA ARG A 220 23.26 11.61 3.50
C ARG A 220 22.39 10.67 4.32
N VAL A 221 21.22 11.13 4.77
CA VAL A 221 20.34 10.40 5.68
C VAL A 221 19.03 10.00 4.98
N HIS A 222 18.36 10.96 4.34
CA HIS A 222 16.98 10.83 3.88
C HIS A 222 16.85 10.45 2.41
N THR A 223 17.91 10.55 1.60
CA THR A 223 17.85 10.17 0.18
C THR A 223 17.65 8.66 0.01
N TRP A 224 16.79 8.27 -0.93
CA TRP A 224 16.66 6.89 -1.38
C TRP A 224 16.61 6.80 -2.90
N GLN A 225 16.91 5.61 -3.41
CA GLN A 225 16.74 5.27 -4.82
C GLN A 225 16.18 3.85 -4.93
N GLY A 226 15.32 3.64 -5.93
CA GLY A 226 14.72 2.32 -6.17
C GLY A 226 13.59 1.98 -5.20
N PRO A 227 13.32 0.68 -4.97
CA PRO A 227 12.24 0.25 -4.10
C PRO A 227 12.46 0.63 -2.63
N VAL A 228 11.37 1.04 -1.96
CA VAL A 228 11.35 1.42 -0.54
C VAL A 228 10.84 0.30 0.36
N ALA A 229 10.11 -0.68 -0.18
CA ALA A 229 9.61 -1.81 0.61
C ALA A 229 9.78 -3.15 -0.09
N ARG A 230 9.96 -4.21 0.71
CA ARG A 230 9.80 -5.60 0.27
C ARG A 230 8.48 -6.11 0.77
N LEU A 231 7.70 -6.67 -0.14
CA LEU A 231 6.42 -7.31 0.14
C LEU A 231 6.58 -8.82 0.00
N VAL A 232 6.15 -9.58 1.01
CA VAL A 232 6.07 -11.04 0.96
C VAL A 232 4.64 -11.48 1.19
N ILE A 233 4.04 -12.10 0.17
CA ILE A 233 2.71 -12.71 0.25
C ILE A 233 2.88 -14.21 0.45
N ARG A 234 2.32 -14.75 1.53
CA ARG A 234 2.24 -16.19 1.79
C ARG A 234 0.81 -16.64 1.60
N VAL A 235 0.61 -17.62 0.71
CA VAL A 235 -0.70 -18.25 0.48
C VAL A 235 -0.65 -19.62 1.12
N ASN A 236 -1.41 -19.83 2.18
CA ASN A 236 -1.46 -21.08 2.93
C ASN A 236 -2.65 -21.95 2.47
N ASP A 237 -2.61 -23.23 2.82
CA ASP A 237 -3.83 -24.05 2.84
C ASP A 237 -4.39 -23.95 4.26
N ASP A 238 -5.72 -24.01 4.39
CA ASP A 238 -6.41 -24.20 5.66
C ASP A 238 -5.90 -25.45 6.43
#